data_AF-A0A938U4L2-F1
#
_entry.id   AF-A0A938U4L2-F1
#
_cell.length_a   1.000
_cell.length_b   1.000
_cell.length_c   1.000
_cell.angle_alpha   90.00
_cell.angle_beta   90.00
_cell.angle_gamma   90.00
#
_symmetry.space_group_name_H-M   'P 1'
#
loop_
_entity.id
_entity.type
_entity.pdbx_description
1 polymer ?
#
loop_
_entity_poly.entity_id
_entity_poly.type
_entity_poly.pdbx_seq_one_letter_code
_entity_poly.pdbx_strand_id
1 'polypeptide(L)'
;MTPQQQRWAPLPRARAVATFDALVATPLRGGVNALYWPRTLDGDFGALARALAPTAGLAIVDVDALAALPLGPGARAAAAAIVDDVARLHALGLDPVVNCIVDYPRDDRGLPIATDVLSLHVDRAPVAVDTWLCTYHGKPTEALDNDHARRRTDDPAVVAALRAVWRQERGAHGRADRDVEDDDGFAAFVRKGSFDLHYEPVDGAAPCAFGVGELWRLATQWPGALVPPCIHRAPRTGPGDEPRLLLLC
;
A
#
# COMPACT_ATOMS: atom_id res chain seq x y z
N MET A 1 -3.14 -22.71 10.91
CA MET A 1 -3.33 -21.41 10.24
C MET A 1 -4.82 -21.15 10.18
N THR A 2 -5.29 -20.03 10.72
CA THR A 2 -6.69 -19.61 10.61
C THR A 2 -6.97 -19.09 9.18
N PRO A 3 -8.22 -19.12 8.70
CA PRO A 3 -8.57 -18.71 7.32
C PRO A 3 -8.17 -17.28 6.94
N GLN A 4 -7.92 -16.40 7.92
CA GLN A 4 -7.49 -15.01 7.72
C GLN A 4 -6.00 -14.85 7.36
N GLN A 5 -5.20 -15.92 7.41
CA GLN A 5 -3.74 -15.86 7.24
C GLN A 5 -3.27 -16.29 5.84
N GLN A 6 -4.18 -16.69 4.95
CA GLN A 6 -3.84 -17.22 3.63
C GLN A 6 -4.24 -16.26 2.51
N ARG A 7 -3.40 -16.19 1.48
CA ARG A 7 -3.79 -15.62 0.18
C ARG A 7 -5.05 -16.34 -0.29
N TRP A 8 -6.11 -15.59 -0.59
CA TRP A 8 -7.38 -16.18 -1.03
C TRP A 8 -7.54 -16.24 -2.55
N ALA A 9 -6.61 -15.65 -3.32
CA ALA A 9 -6.52 -15.78 -4.77
C ALA A 9 -5.07 -15.60 -5.29
N PRO A 10 -4.71 -16.21 -6.43
CA PRO A 10 -3.41 -16.00 -7.06
C PRO A 10 -3.31 -14.58 -7.63
N LEU A 11 -2.10 -14.03 -7.62
CA LEU A 11 -1.74 -12.78 -8.28
C LEU A 11 -0.82 -13.14 -9.45
N PRO A 12 -1.29 -13.10 -10.71
CA PRO A 12 -0.56 -13.64 -11.87
C PRO A 12 0.85 -13.04 -12.04
N ARG A 13 1.03 -11.78 -11.69
CA ARG A 13 2.31 -11.05 -11.77
C ARG A 13 3.19 -11.14 -10.52
N ALA A 14 2.78 -11.90 -9.50
CA ALA A 14 3.58 -12.13 -8.30
C ALA A 14 4.39 -13.42 -8.35
N ARG A 15 5.60 -13.43 -7.78
CA ARG A 15 6.43 -14.64 -7.65
C ARG A 15 7.01 -14.79 -6.25
N ALA A 16 7.04 -16.02 -5.76
CA ALA A 16 7.70 -16.37 -4.51
C ALA A 16 9.22 -16.46 -4.71
N VAL A 17 9.97 -16.09 -3.69
CA VAL A 17 11.42 -16.32 -3.58
C VAL A 17 11.74 -17.02 -2.27
N ALA A 18 12.85 -17.77 -2.22
CA ALA A 18 13.15 -18.63 -1.08
C ALA A 18 13.80 -17.90 0.12
N THR A 19 14.44 -16.76 -0.11
CA THR A 19 15.24 -16.05 0.90
C THR A 19 15.10 -14.54 0.76
N PHE A 20 15.47 -13.82 1.83
CA PHE A 20 15.60 -12.35 1.81
C PHE A 20 16.59 -11.89 0.74
N ASP A 21 17.76 -12.51 0.63
CA ASP A 21 18.75 -12.13 -0.39
C ASP A 21 18.21 -12.33 -1.81
N ALA A 22 17.43 -13.39 -2.05
CA ALA A 22 16.76 -13.58 -3.32
C ALA A 22 15.67 -12.52 -3.56
N LEU A 23 14.96 -12.08 -2.52
CA LEU A 23 14.00 -10.97 -2.60
C LEU A 23 14.67 -9.67 -3.00
N VAL A 24 15.88 -9.39 -2.47
CA VAL A 24 16.69 -8.21 -2.81
C VAL A 24 17.27 -8.32 -4.22
N ALA A 25 17.88 -9.46 -4.57
CA ALA A 25 18.69 -9.56 -5.79
C ALA A 25 17.87 -9.83 -7.06
N THR A 26 16.69 -10.43 -6.96
CA THR A 26 15.89 -10.83 -8.14
C THR A 26 15.27 -9.59 -8.80
N PRO A 27 15.55 -9.25 -10.06
CA PRO A 27 14.95 -8.07 -10.69
C PRO A 27 13.45 -8.27 -11.01
N LEU A 28 12.67 -7.20 -10.88
CA LEU A 28 11.28 -7.14 -11.36
C LEU A 28 11.28 -6.96 -12.90
N ARG A 29 10.97 -8.02 -13.62
CA ARG A 29 11.01 -8.08 -15.11
C ARG A 29 10.10 -9.16 -15.66
N GLY A 30 9.89 -9.16 -16.97
CA GLY A 30 9.14 -10.23 -17.66
C GLY A 30 7.69 -10.33 -17.16
N GLY A 31 7.08 -9.18 -16.84
CA GLY A 31 5.73 -9.10 -16.31
C GLY A 31 5.60 -9.36 -14.80
N VAL A 32 6.67 -9.75 -14.10
CA VAL A 32 6.68 -9.90 -12.64
C VAL A 32 6.88 -8.54 -11.98
N ASN A 33 5.85 -8.04 -11.31
CA ASN A 33 5.86 -6.74 -10.63
C ASN A 33 5.70 -6.81 -9.11
N ALA A 34 5.63 -8.03 -8.56
CA ALA A 34 5.66 -8.27 -7.14
C ALA A 34 6.49 -9.53 -6.84
N LEU A 35 7.38 -9.43 -5.86
CA LEU A 35 8.08 -10.56 -5.29
C LEU A 35 7.68 -10.69 -3.82
N TYR A 36 7.65 -11.91 -3.31
CA TYR A 36 7.43 -12.13 -1.90
C TYR A 36 8.25 -13.28 -1.36
N TRP A 37 8.71 -13.11 -0.12
CA TRP A 37 9.37 -14.16 0.64
C TRP A 37 8.36 -14.75 1.63
N PRO A 38 7.81 -15.96 1.34
CA PRO A 38 6.93 -16.65 2.27
C PRO A 38 7.74 -17.20 3.44
N ARG A 39 7.23 -16.95 4.65
CA ARG A 39 7.86 -17.39 5.89
C ARG A 39 6.82 -17.54 6.99
N THR A 40 7.09 -18.47 7.89
CA THR A 40 6.35 -18.60 9.14
C THR A 40 7.15 -17.88 10.21
N LEU A 41 6.54 -16.87 10.83
CA LEU A 41 7.16 -16.13 11.91
C LEU A 41 6.64 -16.65 13.25
N ASP A 42 7.56 -16.93 14.16
CA ASP A 42 7.22 -17.30 15.53
C ASP A 42 6.82 -16.06 16.34
N GLY A 43 5.86 -16.25 17.24
CA GLY A 43 5.41 -15.20 18.16
C GLY A 43 3.92 -14.90 18.07
N ASP A 44 3.44 -14.14 19.06
CA ASP A 44 2.06 -13.70 19.15
C ASP A 44 1.95 -12.25 18.67
N PHE A 45 1.89 -12.10 17.35
CA PHE A 45 1.71 -10.80 16.70
C PHE A 45 0.36 -10.16 17.03
N GLY A 46 -0.65 -10.95 17.42
CA GLY A 46 -1.95 -10.43 17.84
C GLY A 46 -1.87 -9.78 19.22
N ALA A 47 -1.22 -10.43 20.18
CA ALA A 47 -0.96 -9.82 21.48
C ALA A 47 -0.09 -8.57 21.37
N LEU A 48 0.92 -8.59 20.50
CA LEU A 48 1.73 -7.40 20.22
C LEU A 48 0.89 -6.28 19.59
N ALA A 49 0.09 -6.59 18.56
CA ALA A 49 -0.76 -5.61 17.91
C ALA A 49 -1.75 -4.96 18.91
N ARG A 50 -2.42 -5.76 19.75
CA ARG A 50 -3.32 -5.23 20.79
C ARG A 50 -2.61 -4.38 21.84
N ALA A 51 -1.35 -4.68 22.16
CA ALA A 51 -0.55 -3.87 23.08
C ALA A 51 -0.11 -2.52 22.48
N LEU A 52 0.03 -2.45 21.15
CA LEU A 52 0.48 -1.26 20.42
C LEU A 52 -0.69 -0.42 19.85
N ALA A 53 -1.88 -1.00 19.75
CA ALA A 53 -3.00 -0.38 19.05
C ALA A 53 -3.41 0.94 19.71
N PRO A 54 -3.57 2.02 18.92
CA PRO A 54 -4.22 3.23 19.41
C PRO A 54 -5.72 2.97 19.65
N THR A 55 -6.40 3.93 20.27
CA THR A 55 -7.87 3.87 20.41
C THR A 55 -8.61 4.06 19.08
N ALA A 56 -8.03 4.82 18.15
CA ALA A 56 -8.52 5.08 16.80
C ALA A 56 -7.37 5.47 15.87
N GLY A 57 -7.57 5.32 14.56
CA GLY A 57 -6.59 5.68 13.54
C GLY A 57 -5.39 4.73 13.50
N LEU A 58 -4.19 5.31 13.35
CA LEU A 58 -2.92 4.58 13.31
C LEU A 58 -1.91 5.18 14.27
N ALA A 59 -1.04 4.32 14.80
CA ALA A 59 0.15 4.69 15.55
C ALA A 59 1.40 4.19 14.82
N ILE A 60 2.37 5.10 14.64
CA ILE A 60 3.71 4.72 14.23
C ILE A 60 4.39 4.08 15.45
N VAL A 61 4.88 2.87 15.28
CA VAL A 61 5.53 2.08 16.32
C VAL A 61 7.00 2.47 16.39
N ASP A 62 7.43 2.90 17.57
CA ASP A 62 8.86 3.04 17.88
C ASP A 62 9.48 1.65 18.05
N VAL A 63 10.24 1.22 17.05
CA VAL A 63 10.85 -0.10 16.97
C VAL A 63 11.89 -0.30 18.07
N ASP A 64 12.63 0.74 18.45
CA ASP A 64 13.65 0.67 19.49
C ASP A 64 13.02 0.51 20.88
N ALA A 65 11.83 1.07 21.08
CA ALA A 65 11.09 0.95 22.33
C ALA A 65 10.42 -0.42 22.51
N LEU A 66 10.27 -1.24 21.46
CA LEU A 66 9.56 -2.53 21.53
C LEU A 66 10.16 -3.49 22.58
N ALA A 67 11.48 -3.49 22.72
CA ALA A 67 12.17 -4.37 23.66
C ALA A 67 11.91 -4.03 25.14
N ALA A 68 11.53 -2.77 25.43
CA ALA A 68 11.27 -2.29 26.78
C ALA A 68 9.81 -2.51 27.23
N LEU A 69 8.92 -2.91 26.30
CA LEU A 69 7.51 -3.14 26.63
C LEU A 69 7.34 -4.37 27.53
N PRO A 70 6.44 -4.33 28.53
CA PRO A 70 6.15 -5.45 29.42
C PRO A 70 5.32 -6.52 28.70
N LEU A 71 5.92 -7.20 27.73
CA LEU A 71 5.27 -8.16 26.84
C LEU A 71 5.34 -9.60 27.40
N GLY A 72 4.42 -10.47 26.98
CA GLY A 72 4.56 -11.91 27.18
C GLY A 72 5.65 -12.52 26.27
N PRO A 73 6.10 -13.77 26.51
CA PRO A 73 7.13 -14.42 25.68
C PRO A 73 6.80 -14.44 24.18
N GLY A 74 5.54 -14.73 23.81
CA GLY A 74 5.10 -14.74 22.42
C GLY A 74 5.15 -13.36 21.76
N ALA A 75 4.67 -12.32 22.43
CA ALA A 75 4.71 -10.95 21.91
C ALA A 75 6.16 -10.39 21.83
N ARG A 76 7.06 -10.81 22.73
CA ARG A 76 8.50 -10.50 22.62
C ARG A 76 9.13 -11.13 21.38
N ALA A 77 8.80 -12.39 21.08
CA ALA A 77 9.29 -13.04 19.86
C ALA A 77 8.78 -12.33 18.59
N ALA A 78 7.50 -11.93 18.58
CA ALA A 78 6.92 -11.14 17.50
C ALA A 78 7.64 -9.77 17.33
N ALA A 79 7.93 -9.08 18.43
CA ALA A 79 8.66 -7.82 18.40
C ALA A 79 10.08 -7.99 17.85
N ALA A 80 10.80 -9.04 18.27
CA ALA A 80 12.14 -9.35 17.76
C ALA A 80 12.14 -9.60 16.25
N ALA A 81 11.14 -10.31 15.72
CA ALA A 81 11.00 -10.52 14.27
C ALA A 81 10.83 -9.20 13.50
N ILE A 82 10.04 -8.26 14.03
CA ILE A 82 9.86 -6.92 13.43
C ILE A 82 11.17 -6.12 13.47
N VAL A 83 11.87 -6.12 14.61
CA VAL A 83 13.17 -5.43 14.77
C VAL A 83 14.19 -5.97 13.76
N ASP A 84 14.26 -7.30 13.59
CA ASP A 84 15.15 -7.94 12.63
C ASP A 84 14.84 -7.52 11.20
N ASP A 85 13.56 -7.46 10.80
CA ASP A 85 13.15 -7.02 9.47
C ASP A 85 13.47 -5.54 9.21
N VAL A 86 13.19 -4.68 10.19
CA VAL A 86 13.55 -3.26 10.15
C VAL A 86 15.06 -3.09 9.98
N ALA A 87 15.86 -3.81 10.77
CA ALA A 87 17.32 -3.77 10.65
C ALA A 87 17.82 -4.24 9.27
N ARG A 88 17.22 -5.29 8.71
CA ARG A 88 17.55 -5.79 7.36
C ARG A 88 17.25 -4.76 6.27
N LEU A 89 16.11 -4.08 6.35
CA LEU A 89 15.73 -3.05 5.37
C LEU A 89 16.55 -1.77 5.53
N HIS A 90 16.84 -1.34 6.77
CA HIS A 90 17.80 -0.25 7.00
C HIS A 90 19.18 -0.55 6.43
N ALA A 91 19.66 -1.81 6.51
CA ALA A 91 20.93 -2.21 5.91
C ALA A 91 20.95 -2.10 4.37
N LEU A 92 19.79 -2.02 3.72
CA LEU A 92 19.64 -1.72 2.28
C LEU A 92 19.53 -0.22 1.98
N GLY A 93 19.57 0.64 2.99
CA GLY A 93 19.36 2.09 2.86
C GLY A 93 17.90 2.50 2.69
N LEU A 94 16.96 1.63 3.06
CA LEU A 94 15.51 1.91 3.08
C LEU A 94 15.12 2.50 4.45
N ASP A 95 13.93 3.10 4.52
CA ASP A 95 13.39 3.75 5.74
C ASP A 95 12.07 3.08 6.18
N PRO A 96 12.10 1.80 6.63
CA PRO A 96 10.91 1.04 7.05
C PRO A 96 10.18 1.69 8.23
N VAL A 97 8.87 1.86 8.08
CA VAL A 97 7.95 2.30 9.13
C VAL A 97 7.06 1.15 9.55
N VAL A 98 6.94 0.93 10.86
CA VAL A 98 5.99 -0.03 11.43
C VAL A 98 4.79 0.73 11.96
N ASN A 99 3.60 0.34 11.54
CA ASN A 99 2.32 0.94 11.94
C ASN A 99 1.44 -0.10 12.62
N CYS A 100 0.78 0.32 13.71
CA CYS A 100 -0.36 -0.39 14.28
C CYS A 100 -1.64 0.39 14.00
N ILE A 101 -2.59 -0.23 13.31
CA ILE A 101 -3.69 0.47 12.63
C ILE A 101 -5.03 -0.13 13.05
N VAL A 102 -5.92 0.70 13.58
CA VAL A 102 -7.31 0.34 13.90
C VAL A 102 -8.23 0.76 12.76
N ASP A 103 -8.02 1.96 12.22
CA ASP A 103 -8.76 2.47 11.08
C ASP A 103 -7.92 3.43 10.25
N TYR A 104 -8.37 3.65 9.02
CA TYR A 104 -7.74 4.59 8.09
C TYR A 104 -8.58 5.84 7.95
N PRO A 105 -7.93 7.02 7.91
CA PRO A 105 -8.58 8.22 7.41
C PRO A 105 -9.19 7.96 6.04
N ARG A 106 -10.44 8.38 5.86
CA ARG A 106 -11.12 8.34 4.58
C ARG A 106 -10.93 9.66 3.86
N ASP A 107 -10.78 9.58 2.55
CA ASP A 107 -10.95 10.74 1.70
C ASP A 107 -12.44 11.05 1.57
N ASP A 108 -12.89 12.08 2.29
CA ASP A 108 -14.27 12.55 2.37
C ASP A 108 -14.49 13.86 1.60
N ARG A 109 -13.53 14.29 0.78
CA ARG A 109 -13.57 15.55 0.02
C ARG A 109 -14.67 15.58 -1.06
N GLY A 110 -15.34 14.47 -1.32
CA GLY A 110 -16.39 14.36 -2.35
C GLY A 110 -15.84 14.49 -3.77
N LEU A 111 -14.55 14.22 -3.98
CA LEU A 111 -13.90 14.31 -5.27
C LEU A 111 -14.23 13.11 -6.17
N PRO A 112 -14.09 13.23 -7.50
CA PRO A 112 -14.35 12.13 -8.44
C PRO A 112 -13.53 10.87 -8.19
N ILE A 113 -12.35 11.02 -7.58
CA ILE A 113 -11.44 9.94 -7.19
C ILE A 113 -11.04 10.14 -5.73
N ALA A 114 -11.30 9.14 -4.90
CA ALA A 114 -10.73 9.05 -3.56
C ALA A 114 -9.26 8.65 -3.64
N THR A 115 -8.39 9.40 -2.97
CA THR A 115 -6.93 9.18 -2.97
C THR A 115 -6.40 8.63 -1.65
N ASP A 116 -7.27 8.15 -0.78
CA ASP A 116 -6.88 7.43 0.43
C ASP A 116 -6.33 6.02 0.11
N VAL A 117 -5.65 5.42 1.08
CA VAL A 117 -5.00 4.10 0.93
C VAL A 117 -5.98 2.93 0.76
N LEU A 118 -7.29 3.13 0.94
CA LEU A 118 -8.32 2.11 0.69
C LEU A 118 -8.77 2.11 -0.77
N SER A 119 -8.36 3.10 -1.55
CA SER A 119 -8.48 3.11 -3.01
C SER A 119 -7.40 2.21 -3.60
N LEU A 120 -7.71 1.42 -4.63
CA LEU A 120 -6.68 0.68 -5.37
C LEU A 120 -5.76 1.69 -6.04
N HIS A 121 -4.47 1.62 -5.73
CA HIS A 121 -3.50 2.57 -6.19
C HIS A 121 -2.17 1.89 -6.52
N VAL A 122 -1.29 2.68 -7.13
CA VAL A 122 0.10 2.34 -7.35
C VAL A 122 0.97 3.41 -6.72
N ASP A 123 2.09 2.99 -6.14
CA ASP A 123 3.07 3.94 -5.61
C ASP A 123 3.90 4.52 -6.75
N ARG A 124 4.38 5.75 -6.55
CA ARG A 124 5.19 6.48 -7.52
C ARG A 124 6.46 6.99 -6.86
N ALA A 125 7.57 6.84 -7.58
CA ALA A 125 8.84 7.41 -7.21
C ALA A 125 9.49 8.18 -8.37
N PRO A 126 10.33 9.18 -8.09
CA PRO A 126 11.12 9.85 -9.14
C PRO A 126 12.29 8.98 -9.64
N VAL A 127 12.68 7.95 -8.88
CA VAL A 127 13.82 7.06 -9.13
C VAL A 127 13.43 5.60 -8.95
N ALA A 128 14.32 4.67 -9.33
CA ALA A 128 14.12 3.25 -9.19
C ALA A 128 14.17 2.81 -7.71
N VAL A 129 13.03 2.83 -7.03
CA VAL A 129 12.83 2.29 -5.70
C VAL A 129 11.54 1.47 -5.68
N ASP A 130 11.56 0.34 -4.99
CA ASP A 130 10.41 -0.54 -4.85
C ASP A 130 9.75 -0.31 -3.49
N THR A 131 8.43 -0.50 -3.40
CA THR A 131 7.71 -0.51 -2.12
C THR A 131 7.94 -1.84 -1.42
N TRP A 132 8.24 -1.81 -0.12
CA TRP A 132 8.33 -3.01 0.72
C TRP A 132 7.15 -3.08 1.68
N LEU A 133 6.62 -4.28 1.90
CA LEU A 133 5.43 -4.45 2.74
C LEU A 133 5.39 -5.80 3.45
N CYS A 134 5.05 -5.80 4.75
CA CYS A 134 4.76 -7.03 5.50
C CYS A 134 3.58 -6.79 6.45
N THR A 135 2.48 -7.53 6.28
CA THR A 135 1.41 -7.56 7.30
C THR A 135 1.74 -8.66 8.31
N TYR A 136 2.04 -8.28 9.55
CA TYR A 136 2.33 -9.23 10.64
C TYR A 136 1.07 -9.72 11.36
N HIS A 137 0.05 -8.87 11.47
CA HIS A 137 -1.23 -9.20 12.09
C HIS A 137 -2.38 -8.39 11.47
N GLY A 138 -3.61 -8.91 11.60
CA GLY A 138 -4.82 -8.30 11.06
C GLY A 138 -5.04 -8.61 9.58
N LYS A 139 -5.98 -7.88 8.97
CA LYS A 139 -6.30 -8.05 7.54
C LYS A 139 -5.10 -7.69 6.66
N PRO A 140 -4.72 -8.52 5.67
CA PRO A 140 -3.60 -8.22 4.77
C PRO A 140 -3.93 -7.15 3.74
N THR A 141 -2.88 -6.54 3.17
CA THR A 141 -2.99 -5.71 1.95
C THR A 141 -3.67 -6.51 0.84
N GLU A 142 -4.54 -5.83 0.09
CA GLU A 142 -5.17 -6.38 -1.10
C GLU A 142 -4.44 -5.88 -2.35
N ALA A 143 -4.41 -6.70 -3.39
CA ALA A 143 -3.82 -6.37 -4.68
C ALA A 143 -4.73 -6.77 -5.83
N LEU A 144 -4.51 -6.18 -6.98
CA LEU A 144 -5.24 -6.47 -8.21
C LEU A 144 -4.25 -6.64 -9.36
N ASP A 145 -4.52 -7.60 -10.24
CA ASP A 145 -3.72 -7.75 -11.45
C ASP A 145 -3.94 -6.56 -12.39
N ASN A 146 -2.87 -6.10 -13.04
CA ASN A 146 -2.94 -4.97 -13.96
C ASN A 146 -3.89 -5.22 -15.14
N ASP A 147 -4.05 -6.46 -15.59
CA ASP A 147 -4.97 -6.80 -16.70
C ASP A 147 -6.44 -6.81 -16.25
N HIS A 148 -6.68 -6.77 -14.93
CA HIS A 148 -7.99 -6.73 -14.30
C HIS A 148 -8.33 -5.36 -13.70
N ALA A 149 -7.53 -4.34 -14.01
CA ALA A 149 -7.67 -3.01 -13.45
C ALA A 149 -7.80 -1.97 -14.57
N ARG A 150 -8.70 -1.01 -14.37
CA ARG A 150 -8.81 0.19 -15.20
C ARG A 150 -8.33 1.40 -14.39
N ARG A 151 -7.43 2.20 -14.96
CA ARG A 151 -7.04 3.47 -14.32
C ARG A 151 -8.22 4.42 -14.36
N ARG A 152 -8.55 5.05 -13.24
CA ARG A 152 -9.75 5.88 -13.13
C ARG A 152 -9.71 7.12 -14.03
N THR A 153 -8.52 7.63 -14.31
CA THR A 153 -8.30 8.76 -15.22
C THR A 153 -8.34 8.38 -16.71
N ASP A 154 -8.59 7.12 -17.04
CA ASP A 154 -8.86 6.70 -18.42
C ASP A 154 -10.37 6.72 -18.75
N ASP A 155 -11.23 6.89 -17.74
CA ASP A 155 -12.68 7.09 -17.92
C ASP A 155 -12.96 8.57 -18.29
N PRO A 156 -13.52 8.85 -19.48
CA PRO A 156 -13.86 10.22 -19.91
C PRO A 156 -14.80 10.96 -18.96
N ALA A 157 -15.72 10.25 -18.29
CA ALA A 157 -16.65 10.87 -17.34
C ALA A 157 -15.92 11.34 -16.08
N VAL A 158 -14.95 10.55 -15.60
CA VAL A 158 -14.09 10.92 -14.47
C VAL A 158 -13.21 12.10 -14.84
N VAL A 159 -12.62 12.11 -16.04
CA VAL A 159 -11.83 13.24 -16.53
C VAL A 159 -12.66 14.51 -16.63
N ALA A 160 -13.89 14.44 -17.15
CA ALA A 160 -14.80 15.58 -17.22
C ALA A 160 -15.15 16.12 -15.82
N ALA A 161 -15.41 15.23 -14.85
CA ALA A 161 -15.67 15.62 -13.47
C ALA A 161 -14.45 16.28 -12.79
N LEU A 162 -13.25 15.74 -12.99
CA LEU A 162 -12.01 16.35 -12.48
C LEU A 162 -11.75 17.73 -13.11
N ARG A 163 -12.04 17.91 -14.41
CA ARG A 163 -11.93 19.23 -15.07
C ARG A 163 -12.92 20.23 -14.46
N ALA A 164 -14.12 19.81 -14.10
CA ALA A 164 -15.09 20.68 -13.43
C ALA A 164 -14.56 21.17 -12.06
N VAL A 165 -14.01 20.26 -11.25
CA VAL A 165 -13.35 20.61 -9.97
C VAL A 165 -12.21 21.59 -10.19
N TRP A 166 -11.31 21.30 -11.13
CA TRP A 166 -10.16 22.14 -11.42
C TRP A 166 -10.54 23.57 -11.87
N ARG A 167 -11.56 23.71 -12.73
CA ARG A 167 -12.08 25.02 -13.14
C ARG A 167 -12.65 25.80 -11.96
N GLN A 168 -13.37 25.13 -11.06
CA GLN A 168 -13.91 25.74 -9.85
C GLN A 168 -12.78 26.25 -8.94
N GLU A 169 -11.74 25.44 -8.72
CA GLU A 169 -10.57 25.86 -7.94
C GLU A 169 -9.85 27.05 -8.57
N ARG A 170 -9.58 27.03 -9.88
CA ARG A 170 -8.97 28.18 -10.59
C ARG A 170 -9.81 29.45 -10.50
N GLY A 171 -11.12 29.32 -10.65
CA GLY A 171 -12.07 30.43 -10.57
C GLY A 171 -12.13 31.09 -9.19
N ALA A 172 -11.99 30.29 -8.12
CA ALA A 172 -11.91 30.80 -6.75
C ALA A 172 -10.64 31.64 -6.50
N HIS A 173 -9.55 31.38 -7.25
CA HIS A 173 -8.28 32.12 -7.15
C HIS A 173 -8.21 33.34 -8.07
N GLY A 174 -9.34 33.82 -8.60
CA GLY A 174 -9.40 35.06 -9.40
C GLY A 174 -8.71 34.99 -10.76
N ARG A 175 -8.38 33.80 -11.27
CA ARG A 175 -7.86 33.64 -12.62
C ARG A 175 -8.96 33.94 -13.65
N ALA A 176 -8.75 34.97 -14.47
CA ALA A 176 -9.71 35.50 -15.43
C ALA A 176 -9.92 34.60 -16.68
N ASP A 177 -9.15 33.52 -16.79
CA ASP A 177 -9.08 32.61 -17.95
C ASP A 177 -9.76 31.26 -17.70
N ARG A 178 -10.86 31.23 -16.93
CA ARG A 178 -11.58 29.99 -16.53
C ARG A 178 -11.97 29.08 -17.69
N ASP A 179 -12.13 29.66 -18.88
CA ASP A 179 -12.61 28.98 -20.08
C ASP A 179 -11.49 28.63 -21.07
N VAL A 180 -10.23 28.97 -20.76
CA VAL A 180 -9.08 28.58 -21.60
C VAL A 180 -8.71 27.13 -21.32
N GLU A 181 -8.67 26.31 -22.37
CA GLU A 181 -8.14 24.96 -22.29
C GLU A 181 -6.63 25.02 -22.05
N ASP A 182 -6.22 24.51 -20.89
CA ASP A 182 -4.83 24.45 -20.44
C ASP A 182 -4.58 23.02 -19.95
N ASP A 183 -4.21 22.15 -20.89
CA ASP A 183 -4.03 20.72 -20.65
C ASP A 183 -2.82 20.43 -19.75
N ASP A 184 -1.76 21.23 -19.84
CA ASP A 184 -0.60 21.11 -18.96
C ASP A 184 -0.97 21.46 -17.51
N GLY A 185 -1.74 22.53 -17.31
CA GLY A 185 -2.26 22.92 -16.01
C GLY A 185 -3.23 21.88 -15.42
N PHE A 186 -4.08 21.28 -16.26
CA PHE A 186 -4.95 20.18 -15.83
C PHE A 186 -4.15 18.92 -15.48
N ALA A 187 -3.16 18.54 -16.29
CA ALA A 187 -2.28 17.41 -16.01
C ALA A 187 -1.49 17.61 -14.70
N ALA A 188 -1.02 18.84 -14.43
CA ALA A 188 -0.38 19.19 -13.17
C ALA A 188 -1.33 19.08 -11.98
N PHE A 189 -2.60 19.49 -12.12
CA PHE A 189 -3.64 19.29 -11.10
C PHE A 189 -3.89 17.81 -10.83
N VAL A 190 -4.06 17.01 -11.88
CA VAL A 190 -4.24 15.55 -11.79
C VAL A 190 -3.09 14.89 -11.05
N ARG A 191 -1.86 15.23 -11.42
CA ARG A 191 -0.64 14.70 -10.81
C ARG A 191 -0.48 15.15 -9.36
N LYS A 192 -0.74 16.42 -9.05
CA LYS A 192 -0.64 16.96 -7.69
C LYS A 192 -1.65 16.30 -6.74
N GLY A 193 -2.85 15.99 -7.24
CA GLY A 193 -3.86 15.26 -6.51
C GLY A 193 -3.67 13.74 -6.49
N SER A 194 -2.62 13.22 -7.14
CA SER A 194 -2.38 11.77 -7.33
C SER A 194 -3.52 11.01 -8.02
N PHE A 195 -4.44 11.71 -8.68
CA PHE A 195 -5.62 11.11 -9.32
C PHE A 195 -5.26 10.10 -10.42
N ASP A 196 -4.09 10.26 -11.03
CA ASP A 196 -3.53 9.36 -12.05
C ASP A 196 -2.93 8.07 -11.50
N LEU A 197 -2.95 7.87 -10.18
CA LEU A 197 -2.41 6.67 -9.52
C LEU A 197 -3.49 5.66 -9.11
N HIS A 198 -4.78 6.00 -9.28
CA HIS A 198 -5.89 5.20 -8.78
C HIS A 198 -6.57 4.37 -9.86
N TYR A 199 -6.97 3.17 -9.46
CA TYR A 199 -7.55 2.15 -10.31
C TYR A 199 -8.88 1.65 -9.73
N GLU A 200 -9.65 1.02 -10.59
CA GLU A 200 -10.84 0.25 -10.21
C GLU A 200 -10.79 -1.13 -10.87
N PRO A 201 -11.40 -2.16 -10.27
CA PRO A 201 -11.54 -3.45 -10.92
C PRO A 201 -12.42 -3.34 -12.16
N VAL A 202 -12.05 -4.05 -13.23
CA VAL A 202 -12.97 -4.27 -14.37
C VAL A 202 -14.09 -5.22 -13.96
N ASP A 203 -15.14 -5.33 -14.77
CA ASP A 203 -16.29 -6.19 -14.47
C ASP A 203 -15.86 -7.65 -14.22
N GLY A 204 -16.29 -8.19 -13.07
CA GLY A 204 -15.96 -9.55 -12.65
C GLY A 204 -14.58 -9.72 -12.02
N ALA A 205 -13.74 -8.68 -11.99
CA ALA A 205 -12.47 -8.73 -11.29
C ALA A 205 -12.64 -8.56 -9.77
N ALA A 206 -11.99 -9.43 -9.01
CA ALA A 206 -11.87 -9.31 -7.57
C ALA A 206 -10.40 -9.12 -7.18
N PRO A 207 -10.11 -8.29 -6.16
CA PRO A 207 -8.78 -8.25 -5.56
C PRO A 207 -8.36 -9.62 -5.03
N CYS A 208 -7.09 -9.77 -4.71
CA CYS A 208 -6.55 -10.88 -3.93
C CYS A 208 -5.85 -10.33 -2.69
N ALA A 209 -5.76 -11.10 -1.60
CA ALA A 209 -4.89 -10.72 -0.48
C ALA A 209 -3.44 -11.15 -0.70
N PHE A 210 -2.53 -10.32 -0.20
CA PHE A 210 -1.19 -10.75 0.21
C PHE A 210 -1.26 -11.70 1.42
N GLY A 211 -0.23 -12.49 1.66
CA GLY A 211 -0.16 -13.34 2.86
C GLY A 211 0.30 -12.57 4.09
N VAL A 212 -0.16 -13.02 5.25
CA VAL A 212 0.33 -12.54 6.56
C VAL A 212 1.68 -13.16 6.86
N GLY A 213 2.64 -12.36 7.31
CA GLY A 213 4.03 -12.76 7.58
C GLY A 213 4.92 -12.82 6.34
N GLU A 214 4.36 -12.72 5.14
CA GLU A 214 5.12 -12.64 3.89
C GLU A 214 5.73 -11.23 3.75
N LEU A 215 7.03 -11.15 3.46
CA LEU A 215 7.68 -9.88 3.11
C LEU A 215 7.59 -9.68 1.60
N TRP A 216 6.95 -8.59 1.19
CA TRP A 216 6.70 -8.23 -0.20
C TRP A 216 7.64 -7.13 -0.65
N ARG A 217 8.01 -7.19 -1.94
CA ARG A 217 8.65 -6.10 -2.68
C ARG A 217 7.90 -5.85 -3.98
N LEU A 218 7.42 -4.63 -4.17
CA LEU A 218 6.44 -4.26 -5.18
C LEU A 218 7.03 -3.20 -6.12
N ALA A 219 6.81 -3.36 -7.43
CA ALA A 219 7.23 -2.36 -8.40
C ALA A 219 6.44 -1.06 -8.20
N THR A 220 7.16 0.08 -8.19
CA THR A 220 6.56 1.41 -8.22
C THR A 220 6.56 1.98 -9.63
N GLN A 221 5.75 3.02 -9.85
CA GLN A 221 5.77 3.80 -11.07
C GLN A 221 6.95 4.78 -11.05
N TRP A 222 7.89 4.61 -11.98
CA TRP A 222 8.97 5.57 -12.24
C TRP A 222 9.35 5.53 -13.73
N PRO A 223 10.04 6.55 -14.29
CA PRO A 223 10.21 6.70 -15.73
C PRO A 223 10.90 5.54 -16.47
N GLY A 224 11.75 4.76 -15.82
CA GLY A 224 12.47 3.63 -16.41
C GLY A 224 11.99 2.25 -15.96
N ALA A 225 10.80 2.15 -15.35
CA ALA A 225 10.26 0.88 -14.88
C ALA A 225 10.11 -0.13 -16.04
N LEU A 226 10.57 -1.37 -15.82
CA LEU A 226 10.53 -2.45 -16.82
C LEU A 226 9.22 -3.27 -16.81
N VAL A 227 8.40 -3.04 -15.79
CA VAL A 227 7.13 -3.73 -15.55
C VAL A 227 6.11 -2.71 -15.06
N PRO A 228 4.80 -2.96 -15.25
CA PRO A 228 3.78 -2.09 -14.67
C PRO A 228 3.86 -2.13 -13.13
N PRO A 229 3.56 -1.02 -12.46
CA PRO A 229 3.58 -0.98 -11.00
C PRO A 229 2.51 -1.90 -10.39
N CYS A 230 2.74 -2.35 -9.15
CA CYS A 230 1.81 -3.23 -8.45
C CYS A 230 0.61 -2.44 -7.94
N ILE A 231 -0.61 -2.85 -8.34
CA ILE A 231 -1.85 -2.23 -7.90
C ILE A 231 -2.27 -2.87 -6.57
N HIS A 232 -2.39 -2.05 -5.53
CA HIS A 232 -2.70 -2.52 -4.19
C HIS A 232 -3.49 -1.51 -3.37
N ARG A 233 -4.00 -1.94 -2.22
CA ARG A 233 -4.67 -1.08 -1.23
C ARG A 233 -4.63 -1.67 0.17
N ALA A 234 -4.82 -0.82 1.16
CA ALA A 234 -5.20 -1.28 2.48
C ALA A 234 -6.59 -1.94 2.47
N PRO A 235 -6.80 -3.01 3.27
CA PRO A 235 -8.11 -3.63 3.39
C PRO A 235 -9.07 -2.72 4.16
N ARG A 236 -10.38 -2.92 3.95
CA ARG A 236 -11.40 -2.23 4.75
C ARG A 236 -11.37 -2.74 6.20
N THR A 237 -11.28 -1.81 7.14
CA THR A 237 -11.52 -2.07 8.57
C THR A 237 -12.97 -1.75 8.93
N GLY A 238 -13.50 -2.44 9.93
CA GLY A 238 -14.86 -2.29 10.45
C GLY A 238 -14.95 -2.65 11.94
N PRO A 239 -16.11 -2.41 12.56
CA PRO A 239 -16.30 -2.67 13.98
C PRO A 239 -15.98 -4.12 14.35
N GLY A 240 -15.11 -4.32 15.34
CA GLY A 240 -14.72 -5.65 15.83
C GLY A 240 -13.57 -6.30 15.07
N ASP A 241 -12.99 -5.65 14.06
CA ASP A 241 -11.74 -6.12 13.46
C ASP A 241 -10.57 -5.98 14.45
N GLU A 242 -9.65 -6.95 14.41
CA GLU A 242 -8.38 -6.84 15.13
C GLU A 242 -7.49 -5.75 14.51
N PRO A 243 -6.64 -5.08 15.32
CA PRO A 243 -5.67 -4.12 14.81
C PRO A 243 -4.73 -4.74 13.79
N ARG A 244 -4.34 -3.95 12.79
CA ARG A 244 -3.41 -4.36 11.75
C ARG A 244 -2.00 -3.90 12.10
N LEU A 245 -1.05 -4.84 12.18
CA LEU A 245 0.36 -4.57 12.40
C LEU A 245 1.11 -4.74 11.08
N LEU A 246 1.71 -3.66 10.59
CA LEU A 246 2.20 -3.54 9.21
C LEU A 246 3.56 -2.88 9.20
N LEU A 247 4.53 -3.44 8.47
CA LEU A 247 5.72 -2.73 8.02
C LEU A 247 5.53 -2.26 6.58
N LEU A 248 5.95 -1.04 6.28
CA LEU A 248 6.07 -0.52 4.92
C LEU A 248 7.22 0.47 4.73
N CYS A 249 7.77 0.56 3.52
CA CYS A 249 8.60 1.68 3.03
C CYS A 249 8.59 1.81 1.51
#